data_AF-A0A976DJ67-F1
#
_entry.id   AF-A0A976DJ67-F1
#
_cell.length_a   1.000
_cell.length_b   1.000
_cell.length_c   1.000
_cell.angle_alpha   90.00
_cell.angle_beta   90.00
_cell.angle_gamma   90.00
#
_symmetry.space_group_name_H-M   'P 1'
#
loop_
_entity.id
_entity.type
_entity.pdbx_description
1 polymer ?
#
loop_
_entity_poly.entity_id
_entity_poly.type
_entity_poly.pdbx_seq_one_letter_code
_entity_poly.pdbx_strand_id
1 'polypeptide(L)'
;MSITFFAYHGNSDLRDATLDSVASRFSAFRDSMEKHDERDQSGFISAIAGGKFDVEAAHRNSGFPAPLLFAAEAIFDGLPAEDAPRFALDLMKTATINTDLADVALAFAEWMFADAVATNGPSRMRASAKNAGSMFKAIAESKGHPYGEQHKSKAHAKKLKRRGHDSPSAQAGLVALAVSALVDSGMQHVGTAIKWSAEISGQPSEQYQCYARKLCNLVEAS
;
A
#
# COMPACT_ATOMS: atom_id res chain seq x y z
N MET A 1 13.77 13.30 -13.23
CA MET A 1 12.45 13.95 -13.09
C MET A 1 11.69 13.17 -12.04
N SER A 2 11.14 13.86 -11.03
CA SER A 2 10.11 13.26 -10.17
C SER A 2 8.80 13.33 -10.96
N ILE A 3 8.06 12.24 -11.07
CA ILE A 3 6.71 12.25 -11.64
C ILE A 3 5.81 12.66 -10.48
N THR A 4 5.09 13.78 -10.60
CA THR A 4 4.12 14.24 -9.61
C THR A 4 2.76 13.61 -9.89
N PHE A 5 2.05 13.19 -8.86
CA PHE A 5 0.69 12.64 -8.97
C PHE A 5 -0.25 13.42 -8.07
N PHE A 6 -0.90 14.43 -8.61
CA PHE A 6 -1.80 15.29 -7.84
C PHE A 6 -3.18 14.65 -7.66
N ALA A 7 -3.60 14.53 -6.40
CA ALA A 7 -4.96 14.12 -6.08
C ALA A 7 -5.98 15.01 -6.80
N TYR A 8 -6.95 14.36 -7.44
CA TYR A 8 -8.01 14.95 -8.24
C TYR A 8 -7.53 15.86 -9.38
N HIS A 9 -6.26 15.74 -9.80
CA HIS A 9 -5.66 16.53 -10.88
C HIS A 9 -5.82 18.06 -10.69
N GLY A 10 -5.92 18.51 -9.44
CA GLY A 10 -6.16 19.92 -9.13
C GLY A 10 -7.61 20.40 -9.30
N ASN A 11 -8.57 19.50 -9.53
CA ASN A 11 -9.96 19.82 -9.85
C ASN A 11 -10.90 19.54 -8.67
N SER A 12 -11.54 20.60 -8.13
CA SER A 12 -12.51 20.51 -7.02
C SER A 12 -13.80 19.79 -7.39
N ASP A 13 -14.33 20.04 -8.58
CA ASP A 13 -15.58 19.44 -9.02
C ASP A 13 -15.41 17.93 -9.20
N LEU A 14 -14.25 17.51 -9.71
CA LEU A 14 -13.90 16.10 -9.81
C LEU A 14 -13.79 15.45 -8.42
N ARG A 15 -13.17 16.15 -7.46
CA ARG A 15 -13.06 15.66 -6.07
C ARG A 15 -14.44 15.42 -5.47
N ASP A 16 -15.31 16.42 -5.53
CA ASP A 16 -16.62 16.35 -4.89
C ASP A 16 -17.50 15.29 -5.57
N ALA A 17 -17.51 15.23 -6.91
CA ALA A 17 -18.20 14.19 -7.66
C ALA A 17 -17.70 12.77 -7.33
N THR A 18 -16.39 12.59 -7.16
CA THR A 18 -15.80 11.29 -6.81
C THR A 18 -16.16 10.91 -5.37
N LEU A 19 -16.07 11.84 -4.42
CA LEU A 19 -16.44 11.60 -3.02
C LEU A 19 -17.92 11.24 -2.88
N ASP A 20 -18.81 11.95 -3.58
CA ASP A 20 -20.24 11.67 -3.58
C ASP A 20 -20.55 10.30 -4.19
N SER A 21 -19.90 9.97 -5.31
CA SER A 21 -20.04 8.66 -5.96
C SER A 21 -19.62 7.52 -5.04
N VAL A 22 -18.46 7.67 -4.38
CA VAL A 22 -17.92 6.65 -3.46
C VAL A 22 -18.79 6.52 -2.21
N ALA A 23 -19.24 7.64 -1.63
CA ALA A 23 -20.12 7.64 -0.47
C ALA A 23 -21.47 6.96 -0.79
N SER A 24 -22.06 7.26 -1.94
CA SER A 24 -23.31 6.63 -2.40
C SER A 24 -23.15 5.12 -2.56
N ARG A 25 -22.05 4.67 -3.17
CA ARG A 25 -21.75 3.25 -3.36
C ARG A 25 -21.56 2.50 -2.05
N PHE A 26 -20.85 3.09 -1.10
CA PHE A 26 -20.65 2.46 0.20
C PHE A 26 -21.90 2.46 1.07
N SER A 27 -22.81 3.43 0.88
CA SER A 27 -24.16 3.34 1.47
C SER A 27 -24.92 2.15 0.90
N ALA A 28 -24.96 2.02 -0.43
CA ALA A 28 -25.63 0.91 -1.10
C ALA A 28 -25.01 -0.46 -0.74
N PHE A 29 -23.69 -0.52 -0.59
CA PHE A 29 -22.99 -1.71 -0.13
C PHE A 29 -23.39 -2.12 1.29
N ARG A 30 -23.53 -1.15 2.21
CA ARG A 30 -23.97 -1.42 3.57
C ARG A 30 -25.38 -2.00 3.59
N ASP A 31 -26.27 -1.42 2.78
CA ASP A 31 -27.66 -1.86 2.64
C ASP A 31 -27.77 -3.25 1.95
N SER A 32 -26.80 -3.62 1.10
CA SER A 32 -26.75 -4.93 0.43
C SER A 32 -26.09 -6.02 1.27
N MET A 33 -25.15 -5.69 2.16
CA MET A 33 -24.57 -6.65 3.11
C MET A 33 -25.62 -7.22 4.07
N GLU A 34 -26.66 -6.45 4.40
CA GLU A 34 -27.83 -6.96 5.15
C GLU A 34 -28.63 -8.01 4.36
N LYS A 35 -28.40 -8.13 3.03
CA LYS A 35 -29.11 -9.04 2.10
C LYS A 35 -28.22 -10.17 1.53
N HIS A 36 -27.02 -10.36 2.07
CA HIS A 36 -26.19 -11.56 1.98
C HIS A 36 -25.48 -11.98 0.67
N ASP A 37 -25.57 -11.28 -0.48
CA ASP A 37 -25.12 -11.91 -1.75
C ASP A 37 -24.13 -11.16 -2.67
N GLU A 38 -23.59 -9.98 -2.34
CA GLU A 38 -22.73 -9.24 -3.29
C GLU A 38 -21.47 -8.61 -2.67
N ARG A 39 -20.43 -9.42 -2.41
CA ARG A 39 -19.07 -8.91 -2.13
C ARG A 39 -18.23 -8.65 -3.39
N ASP A 40 -18.62 -9.20 -4.54
CA ASP A 40 -17.79 -9.17 -5.75
C ASP A 40 -17.79 -7.81 -6.49
N GLN A 41 -18.56 -6.82 -6.03
CA GLN A 41 -18.66 -5.49 -6.67
C GLN A 41 -18.22 -4.30 -5.79
N SER A 42 -17.74 -4.54 -4.57
CA SER A 42 -17.61 -3.49 -3.54
C SER A 42 -16.17 -3.21 -3.05
N GLY A 43 -15.17 -3.46 -3.89
CA GLY A 43 -13.77 -3.06 -3.60
C GLY A 43 -13.54 -1.55 -3.68
N PHE A 44 -12.45 -1.06 -3.08
CA PHE A 44 -12.04 0.35 -3.08
C PHE A 44 -11.86 0.89 -4.51
N ILE A 45 -11.14 0.16 -5.36
CA ILE A 45 -10.92 0.51 -6.77
C ILE A 45 -12.25 0.55 -7.51
N SER A 46 -13.11 -0.45 -7.31
CA SER A 46 -14.43 -0.50 -7.93
C SER A 46 -15.31 0.68 -7.50
N ALA A 47 -15.25 1.10 -6.24
CA ALA A 47 -16.00 2.24 -5.74
C ALA A 47 -15.61 3.54 -6.48
N ILE A 48 -14.31 3.78 -6.65
CA ILE A 48 -13.80 4.98 -7.33
C ILE A 48 -14.03 4.92 -8.85
N ALA A 49 -13.90 3.74 -9.44
CA ALA A 49 -14.02 3.52 -10.88
C ALA A 49 -15.47 3.52 -11.41
N GLY A 50 -16.47 3.54 -10.53
CA GLY A 50 -17.87 3.52 -10.96
C GLY A 50 -18.48 2.12 -11.04
N GLY A 51 -18.04 1.18 -10.20
CA GLY A 51 -18.70 -0.10 -9.95
C GLY A 51 -18.07 -1.31 -10.64
N LYS A 52 -16.92 -1.14 -11.27
CA LYS A 52 -16.13 -2.23 -11.85
C LYS A 52 -14.68 -2.07 -11.43
N PHE A 53 -13.98 -3.18 -11.27
CA PHE A 53 -12.56 -3.15 -10.99
C PHE A 53 -11.81 -2.63 -12.23
N ASP A 54 -11.50 -1.33 -12.23
CA ASP A 54 -10.80 -0.63 -13.30
C ASP A 54 -9.82 0.39 -12.70
N VAL A 55 -8.55 0.01 -12.67
CA VAL A 55 -7.46 0.81 -12.09
C VAL A 55 -7.26 2.11 -12.87
N GLU A 56 -7.46 2.08 -14.19
CA GLU A 56 -7.27 3.25 -15.03
C GLU A 56 -8.39 4.27 -14.79
N ALA A 57 -9.64 3.79 -14.71
CA ALA A 57 -10.77 4.64 -14.33
C ALA A 57 -10.61 5.20 -12.92
N ALA A 58 -10.19 4.37 -11.95
CA ALA A 58 -9.94 4.84 -10.59
C ALA A 58 -8.83 5.92 -10.54
N HIS A 59 -7.75 5.74 -11.31
CA HIS A 59 -6.70 6.74 -11.44
C HIS A 59 -7.22 8.04 -12.08
N ARG A 60 -7.97 7.96 -13.18
CA ARG A 60 -8.54 9.14 -13.84
C ARG A 60 -9.47 9.93 -12.90
N ASN A 61 -10.26 9.23 -12.10
CA ASN A 61 -11.25 9.87 -11.21
C ASN A 61 -10.62 10.46 -9.94
N SER A 62 -9.56 9.84 -9.40
CA SER A 62 -8.96 10.25 -8.11
C SER A 62 -7.61 10.93 -8.20
N GLY A 63 -6.87 10.75 -9.30
CA GLY A 63 -5.45 11.11 -9.40
C GLY A 63 -4.51 10.17 -8.65
N PHE A 64 -5.01 9.14 -7.97
CA PHE A 64 -4.18 8.24 -7.17
C PHE A 64 -3.33 7.35 -8.08
N PRO A 65 -2.02 7.23 -7.84
CA PRO A 65 -1.17 6.37 -8.65
C PRO A 65 -1.52 4.89 -8.42
N ALA A 66 -1.39 4.05 -9.45
CA ALA A 66 -1.78 2.63 -9.39
C ALA A 66 -1.20 1.86 -8.18
N PRO A 67 0.06 2.05 -7.76
CA PRO A 67 0.57 1.43 -6.54
C PRO A 67 -0.20 1.80 -5.27
N LEU A 68 -0.66 3.05 -5.16
CA LEU A 68 -1.48 3.49 -4.02
C LEU A 68 -2.88 2.87 -4.08
N LEU A 69 -3.47 2.78 -5.28
CA LEU A 69 -4.75 2.12 -5.48
C LEU A 69 -4.71 0.64 -5.06
N PHE A 70 -3.68 -0.11 -5.47
CA PHE A 70 -3.52 -1.51 -5.07
C PHE A 70 -3.23 -1.68 -3.58
N ALA A 71 -2.50 -0.74 -2.97
CA ALA A 71 -2.26 -0.76 -1.53
C ALA A 71 -3.57 -0.53 -0.75
N ALA A 72 -4.36 0.46 -1.14
CA ALA A 72 -5.64 0.77 -0.54
C ALA A 72 -6.65 -0.38 -0.74
N GLU A 73 -6.71 -0.99 -1.93
CA GLU A 73 -7.55 -2.17 -2.18
C GLU A 73 -7.21 -3.33 -1.23
N ALA A 74 -5.93 -3.66 -1.08
CA ALA A 74 -5.52 -4.77 -0.22
C ALA A 74 -5.81 -4.50 1.27
N ILE A 75 -5.73 -3.24 1.70
CA ILE A 75 -6.11 -2.84 3.06
C ILE A 75 -7.63 -2.92 3.22
N PHE A 76 -8.39 -2.40 2.25
CA PHE A 76 -9.85 -2.45 2.25
C PHE A 76 -10.37 -3.89 2.35
N ASP A 77 -9.84 -4.80 1.52
CA ASP A 77 -10.18 -6.24 1.54
C ASP A 77 -9.94 -6.90 2.91
N GLY A 78 -8.91 -6.43 3.63
CA GLY A 78 -8.48 -7.02 4.89
C GLY A 78 -9.16 -6.44 6.13
N LEU A 79 -9.85 -5.31 6.00
CA LEU A 79 -10.57 -4.68 7.09
C LEU A 79 -11.92 -5.36 7.36
N PRO A 80 -12.44 -5.28 8.61
CA PRO A 80 -13.84 -5.58 8.89
C PRO A 80 -14.79 -4.78 8.00
N ALA A 81 -15.94 -5.35 7.68
CA ALA A 81 -16.90 -4.76 6.74
C ALA A 81 -17.42 -3.38 7.20
N GLU A 82 -17.51 -3.17 8.51
CA GLU A 82 -17.88 -1.91 9.15
C GLU A 82 -16.78 -0.83 9.04
N ASP A 83 -15.52 -1.24 8.97
CA ASP A 83 -14.36 -0.35 8.96
C ASP A 83 -13.91 0.01 7.53
N ALA A 84 -14.06 -0.93 6.58
CA ALA A 84 -13.54 -0.76 5.22
C ALA A 84 -14.12 0.46 4.47
N PRO A 85 -15.46 0.70 4.47
CA PRO A 85 -16.04 1.91 3.87
C PRO A 85 -15.57 3.21 4.53
N ARG A 86 -15.38 3.19 5.86
CA ARG A 86 -14.91 4.35 6.61
C ARG A 86 -13.47 4.69 6.21
N PHE A 87 -12.59 3.68 6.19
CA PHE A 87 -11.21 3.82 5.72
C PHE A 87 -11.16 4.43 4.31
N ALA A 88 -11.94 3.89 3.37
CA ALA A 88 -11.95 4.36 1.99
C ALA A 88 -12.33 5.85 1.88
N LEU A 89 -13.39 6.26 2.58
CA LEU A 89 -13.83 7.66 2.62
C LEU A 89 -12.82 8.57 3.32
N ASP A 90 -12.24 8.12 4.43
CA ASP A 90 -11.26 8.90 5.18
C ASP A 90 -9.99 9.12 4.34
N LEU A 91 -9.48 8.07 3.66
CA LEU A 91 -8.34 8.17 2.76
C LEU A 91 -8.58 9.16 1.62
N MET A 92 -9.75 9.07 0.97
CA MET A 92 -10.11 9.97 -0.13
C MET A 92 -10.30 11.43 0.31
N LYS A 93 -10.86 11.66 1.50
CA LYS A 93 -11.03 13.02 2.05
C LYS A 93 -9.70 13.64 2.46
N THR A 94 -8.78 12.82 2.96
CA THR A 94 -7.43 13.21 3.42
C THR A 94 -6.57 13.68 2.26
N ALA A 95 -6.67 13.04 1.09
CA ALA A 95 -6.02 13.52 -0.12
C ALA A 95 -6.68 14.84 -0.56
N THR A 96 -6.12 15.98 -0.18
CA THR A 96 -6.65 17.28 -0.60
C THR A 96 -6.30 17.56 -2.05
N ILE A 97 -6.99 18.52 -2.67
CA ILE A 97 -6.66 18.95 -4.04
C ILE A 97 -5.19 19.38 -4.09
N ASN A 98 -4.44 18.88 -5.06
CA ASN A 98 -2.99 19.10 -5.23
C ASN A 98 -2.06 18.39 -4.22
N THR A 99 -2.55 17.49 -3.36
CA THR A 99 -1.67 16.58 -2.60
C THR A 99 -0.85 15.73 -3.58
N ASP A 100 0.48 15.72 -3.45
CA ASP A 100 1.36 14.90 -4.30
C ASP A 100 1.49 13.49 -3.73
N LEU A 101 0.90 12.53 -4.44
CA LEU A 101 0.79 11.14 -3.99
C LEU A 101 1.92 10.24 -4.52
N ALA A 102 2.89 10.80 -5.25
CA ALA A 102 3.87 10.01 -6.01
C ALA A 102 4.68 9.02 -5.16
N ASP A 103 5.11 9.44 -3.97
CA ASP A 103 5.98 8.64 -3.10
C ASP A 103 5.21 7.95 -1.95
N VAL A 104 3.89 8.15 -1.82
CA VAL A 104 3.08 7.62 -0.68
C VAL A 104 3.15 6.09 -0.60
N ALA A 105 2.94 5.40 -1.72
CA ALA A 105 2.97 3.94 -1.76
C ALA A 105 4.36 3.37 -1.42
N LEU A 106 5.42 4.07 -1.84
CA LEU A 106 6.80 3.69 -1.51
C LEU A 106 7.08 3.90 -0.01
N ALA A 107 6.73 5.06 0.53
CA ALA A 107 6.88 5.37 1.95
C ALA A 107 6.10 4.38 2.83
N PHE A 108 4.90 3.99 2.38
CA PHE A 108 4.10 2.97 3.05
C PHE A 108 4.77 1.59 3.02
N ALA A 109 5.29 1.15 1.87
CA ALA A 109 5.99 -0.13 1.75
C ALA A 109 7.28 -0.18 2.61
N GLU A 110 8.06 0.91 2.64
CA GLU A 110 9.24 1.05 3.50
C GLU A 110 8.88 0.86 4.98
N TRP A 111 7.85 1.58 5.44
CA TRP A 111 7.38 1.46 6.81
C TRP A 111 6.83 0.07 7.12
N MET A 112 6.01 -0.49 6.22
CA MET A 112 5.37 -1.81 6.42
C MET A 112 6.41 -2.91 6.60
N PHE A 113 7.45 -2.95 5.76
CA PHE A 113 8.50 -3.94 5.94
C PHE A 113 9.35 -3.68 7.18
N ALA A 114 9.61 -2.41 7.53
CA ALA A 114 10.32 -2.08 8.77
C ALA A 114 9.53 -2.56 10.00
N ASP A 115 8.22 -2.33 10.03
CA ASP A 115 7.32 -2.81 11.07
C ASP A 115 7.29 -4.34 11.14
N ALA A 116 7.13 -5.01 9.99
CA ALA A 116 7.12 -6.48 9.93
C ALA A 116 8.42 -7.10 10.44
N VAL A 117 9.58 -6.51 10.11
CA VAL A 117 10.89 -6.93 10.61
C VAL A 117 11.03 -6.66 12.10
N ALA A 118 10.56 -5.51 12.60
CA ALA A 118 10.62 -5.17 14.02
C ALA A 118 9.76 -6.12 14.87
N THR A 119 8.56 -6.44 14.39
CA THR A 119 7.58 -7.28 15.09
C THR A 119 7.93 -8.77 15.05
N ASN A 120 8.38 -9.28 13.89
CA ASN A 120 8.58 -10.71 13.70
C ASN A 120 10.05 -11.15 13.77
N GLY A 121 10.97 -10.19 13.67
CA GLY A 121 12.40 -10.46 13.55
C GLY A 121 12.80 -10.94 12.13
N PRO A 122 14.07 -10.73 11.73
CA PRO A 122 14.57 -11.13 10.41
C PRO A 122 14.40 -12.62 10.08
N SER A 123 14.59 -13.50 11.07
CA SER A 123 14.54 -14.94 10.86
C SER A 123 13.16 -15.43 10.47
N ARG A 124 12.10 -14.96 11.16
CA ARG A 124 10.71 -15.32 10.86
C ARG A 124 10.26 -14.73 9.53
N MET A 125 10.66 -13.49 9.22
CA MET A 125 10.43 -12.86 7.91
C MET A 125 10.99 -13.72 6.77
N ARG A 126 12.25 -14.15 6.86
CA ARG A 126 12.87 -15.02 5.83
C ARG A 126 12.19 -16.38 5.73
N ALA A 127 11.83 -16.98 6.87
CA ALA A 127 11.16 -18.28 6.88
C ALA A 127 9.78 -18.20 6.21
N SER A 128 8.99 -17.17 6.53
CA SER A 128 7.68 -16.94 5.91
C SER A 128 7.81 -16.63 4.41
N ALA A 129 8.80 -15.83 4.01
CA ALA A 129 9.06 -15.49 2.62
C ALA A 129 9.30 -16.69 1.70
N LYS A 130 9.82 -17.82 2.21
CA LYS A 130 10.05 -19.04 1.42
C LYS A 130 8.76 -19.62 0.83
N ASN A 131 7.65 -19.43 1.53
CA ASN A 131 6.35 -19.99 1.17
C ASN A 131 5.44 -18.95 0.48
N ALA A 132 5.85 -17.68 0.44
CA ALA A 132 5.04 -16.57 -0.05
C ALA A 132 5.17 -16.30 -1.57
N GLY A 133 5.97 -17.11 -2.27
CA GLY A 133 6.13 -17.05 -3.73
C GLY A 133 7.41 -16.36 -4.22
N SER A 134 7.56 -16.27 -5.54
CA SER A 134 8.79 -15.82 -6.22
C SER A 134 9.18 -14.38 -5.90
N MET A 135 8.21 -13.51 -5.63
CA MET A 135 8.43 -12.11 -5.26
C MET A 135 9.26 -11.97 -3.97
N PHE A 136 9.02 -12.84 -2.98
CA PHE A 136 9.72 -12.81 -1.70
C PHE A 136 10.98 -13.69 -1.68
N LYS A 137 11.35 -14.28 -2.82
CA LYS A 137 12.53 -15.14 -2.94
C LYS A 137 13.82 -14.43 -2.50
N ALA A 138 13.99 -13.17 -2.90
CA ALA A 138 15.14 -12.37 -2.49
C ALA A 138 15.21 -12.21 -0.96
N ILE A 139 14.06 -11.99 -0.31
CA ILE A 139 13.95 -11.90 1.15
C ILE A 139 14.33 -13.26 1.77
N ALA A 140 13.75 -14.35 1.28
CA ALA A 140 14.00 -15.71 1.75
C ALA A 140 15.48 -16.14 1.65
N GLU A 141 16.18 -15.72 0.60
CA GLU A 141 17.58 -16.08 0.31
C GLU A 141 18.59 -15.12 0.96
N SER A 142 18.14 -14.01 1.55
CA SER A 142 19.02 -13.03 2.18
C SER A 142 19.77 -13.62 3.37
N LYS A 143 21.11 -13.66 3.31
CA LYS A 143 21.96 -14.19 4.40
C LYS A 143 22.20 -13.18 5.54
N GLY A 144 21.50 -12.06 5.57
CA GLY A 144 21.65 -11.02 6.60
C GLY A 144 22.91 -10.17 6.47
N HIS A 145 23.57 -10.18 5.30
CA HIS A 145 24.64 -9.24 5.02
C HIS A 145 24.08 -7.82 4.90
N PRO A 146 24.79 -6.81 5.44
CA PRO A 146 24.41 -5.41 5.23
C PRO A 146 24.34 -5.14 3.72
N TYR A 147 23.32 -4.40 3.32
CA TYR A 147 23.00 -4.10 1.93
C TYR A 147 24.18 -3.35 1.28
N GLY A 148 25.09 -4.07 0.63
CA GLY A 148 26.35 -3.49 0.14
C GLY A 148 27.11 -4.32 -0.89
N GLU A 149 27.07 -5.65 -0.86
CA GLU A 149 28.04 -6.42 -1.67
C GLU A 149 27.47 -7.13 -2.90
N GLN A 150 26.15 -7.40 -3.02
CA GLN A 150 25.66 -8.32 -4.07
C GLN A 150 24.55 -7.82 -5.01
N HIS A 151 23.83 -6.72 -4.72
CA HIS A 151 22.79 -6.22 -5.63
C HIS A 151 22.99 -4.74 -5.99
N LYS A 152 23.59 -4.49 -7.16
CA LYS A 152 23.76 -3.16 -7.75
C LYS A 152 22.48 -2.67 -8.44
N SER A 153 21.40 -2.42 -7.70
CA SER A 153 20.40 -1.45 -8.17
C SER A 153 20.95 -0.05 -7.90
N LYS A 154 21.67 0.50 -8.88
CA LYS A 154 22.39 1.79 -8.79
C LYS A 154 21.47 2.99 -8.48
N ALA A 155 20.16 2.85 -8.72
CA ALA A 155 19.18 3.92 -8.49
C ALA A 155 18.75 4.00 -7.02
N HIS A 156 18.41 2.86 -6.40
CA HIS A 156 17.91 2.83 -5.02
C HIS A 156 19.02 3.01 -3.98
N ALA A 157 20.22 2.46 -4.24
CA ALA A 157 21.40 2.69 -3.40
C ALA A 157 21.78 4.18 -3.32
N LYS A 158 21.43 4.99 -4.34
CA LYS A 158 21.68 6.44 -4.36
C LYS A 158 20.64 7.24 -3.55
N LYS A 159 19.39 6.75 -3.44
CA LYS A 159 18.34 7.33 -2.58
C LYS A 159 18.60 6.97 -1.11
N LEU A 160 18.99 5.72 -0.82
CA LEU A 160 19.41 5.24 0.51
C LEU A 160 20.69 5.93 1.03
N LYS A 161 21.72 6.12 0.20
CA LYS A 161 22.96 6.82 0.59
C LYS A 161 22.75 8.30 1.00
N ARG A 162 21.64 8.92 0.61
CA ARG A 162 21.34 10.32 0.97
C ARG A 162 20.71 10.46 2.37
N ARG A 163 20.33 9.36 3.04
CA ARG A 163 19.53 9.40 4.28
C ARG A 163 20.27 9.07 5.58
N GLY A 164 21.60 9.04 5.58
CA GLY A 164 22.38 9.08 6.83
C GLY A 164 23.26 7.85 7.04
N HIS A 165 24.48 8.15 7.49
CA HIS A 165 25.52 7.24 7.91
C HIS A 165 25.09 6.52 9.19
N ASP A 166 24.75 5.24 9.09
CA ASP A 166 24.88 4.27 10.17
C ASP A 166 24.99 2.89 9.52
N SER A 167 25.84 2.02 10.07
CA SER A 167 26.04 0.66 9.55
C SER A 167 24.67 0.00 9.32
N PRO A 168 24.34 -0.49 8.11
CA PRO A 168 23.01 -1.03 7.88
C PRO A 168 22.86 -2.27 8.75
N SER A 169 22.07 -2.17 9.82
CA SER A 169 21.70 -3.34 10.60
C SER A 169 21.13 -4.40 9.65
N ALA A 170 21.26 -5.69 10.00
CA ALA A 170 20.71 -6.76 9.17
C ALA A 170 19.20 -6.58 8.89
N GLN A 171 18.50 -5.81 9.74
CA GLN A 171 17.12 -5.38 9.55
C GLN A 171 16.97 -4.33 8.45
N ALA A 172 17.78 -3.27 8.48
CA ALA A 172 17.77 -2.22 7.44
C ALA A 172 18.07 -2.80 6.05
N GLY A 173 18.99 -3.76 5.97
CA GLY A 173 19.29 -4.45 4.71
C GLY A 173 18.15 -5.33 4.19
N LEU A 174 17.39 -5.97 5.10
CA LEU A 174 16.23 -6.77 4.72
C LEU A 174 15.08 -5.90 4.19
N VAL A 175 14.82 -4.77 4.85
CA VAL A 175 13.82 -3.78 4.39
C VAL A 175 14.19 -3.24 3.01
N ALA A 176 15.45 -2.81 2.83
CA ALA A 176 15.90 -2.30 1.54
C ALA A 176 15.77 -3.32 0.41
N LEU A 177 16.02 -4.61 0.69
CA LEU A 177 15.85 -5.69 -0.28
C LEU A 177 14.39 -5.92 -0.64
N ALA A 178 13.51 -5.96 0.35
CA ALA A 178 12.08 -6.14 0.16
C ALA A 178 11.46 -4.99 -0.66
N VAL A 179 11.81 -3.76 -0.31
CA VAL A 179 11.38 -2.55 -1.04
C VAL A 179 11.93 -2.55 -2.46
N SER A 180 13.20 -2.91 -2.66
CA SER A 180 13.79 -2.95 -4.01
C SER A 180 13.11 -3.98 -4.90
N ALA A 181 12.79 -5.17 -4.37
CA ALA A 181 12.05 -6.19 -5.13
C ALA A 181 10.66 -5.69 -5.56
N LEU A 182 9.97 -4.92 -4.70
CA LEU A 182 8.72 -4.26 -5.05
C LEU A 182 8.91 -3.22 -6.16
N VAL A 183 9.89 -2.33 -6.00
CA VAL A 183 10.19 -1.27 -6.97
C VAL A 183 10.59 -1.83 -8.33
N ASP A 184 11.42 -2.88 -8.37
CA ASP A 184 11.86 -3.54 -9.61
C ASP A 184 10.68 -4.19 -10.35
N SER A 185 9.60 -4.57 -9.65
CA SER A 185 8.33 -5.02 -10.23
C SER A 185 7.37 -3.89 -10.63
N GLY A 186 7.80 -2.63 -10.52
CA GLY A 186 6.92 -1.47 -10.72
C GLY A 186 5.82 -1.35 -9.65
N MET A 187 6.04 -1.89 -8.46
CA MET A 187 5.09 -1.93 -7.33
C MET A 187 3.77 -2.68 -7.62
N GLN A 188 3.73 -3.51 -8.68
CA GLN A 188 2.52 -4.26 -9.07
C GLN A 188 2.04 -5.25 -8.00
N HIS A 189 2.95 -5.70 -7.13
CA HIS A 189 2.66 -6.69 -6.10
C HIS A 189 2.53 -6.12 -4.69
N VAL A 190 2.35 -4.79 -4.55
CA VAL A 190 2.22 -4.14 -3.23
C VAL A 190 1.05 -4.72 -2.42
N GLY A 191 -0.08 -5.03 -3.05
CA GLY A 191 -1.21 -5.67 -2.38
C GLY A 191 -0.87 -7.06 -1.83
N THR A 192 -0.11 -7.86 -2.57
CA THR A 192 0.40 -9.17 -2.11
C THR A 192 1.35 -9.02 -0.93
N ALA A 193 2.23 -8.00 -0.94
CA ALA A 193 3.13 -7.71 0.17
C ALA A 193 2.38 -7.29 1.44
N ILE A 194 1.29 -6.53 1.31
CA ILE A 194 0.41 -6.16 2.42
C ILE A 194 -0.25 -7.39 3.03
N LYS A 195 -0.89 -8.23 2.19
CA LYS A 195 -1.56 -9.46 2.65
C LYS A 195 -0.59 -10.39 3.37
N TRP A 196 0.57 -10.64 2.76
CA TRP A 196 1.64 -11.43 3.38
C TRP A 196 2.12 -10.85 4.71
N SER A 197 2.36 -9.53 4.77
CA SER A 197 2.82 -8.84 5.97
C SER A 197 1.78 -8.85 7.11
N ALA A 198 0.49 -8.79 6.77
CA ALA A 198 -0.59 -8.97 7.73
C ALA A 198 -0.64 -10.40 8.27
N GLU A 199 -0.52 -11.41 7.42
CA GLU A 199 -0.53 -12.82 7.82
C GLU A 199 0.61 -13.19 8.76
N ILE A 200 1.84 -12.75 8.46
CA ILE A 200 3.00 -13.04 9.30
C ILE A 200 2.87 -12.47 10.73
N SER A 201 2.15 -11.35 10.92
CA SER A 201 1.95 -10.74 12.24
C SER A 201 1.29 -11.67 13.26
N GLY A 202 0.49 -12.64 12.80
CA GLY A 202 -0.33 -13.49 13.67
C GLY A 202 -1.62 -12.81 14.16
N GLN A 203 -1.83 -11.53 13.88
CA GLN A 203 -3.05 -10.76 14.18
C GLN A 203 -3.48 -9.92 12.97
N PRO A 204 -3.96 -10.54 11.87
CA PRO A 204 -4.18 -9.84 10.61
C PRO A 204 -5.16 -8.66 10.71
N SER A 205 -6.26 -8.79 11.46
CA SER A 205 -7.26 -7.73 11.62
C SER A 205 -6.68 -6.46 12.23
N GLU A 206 -5.94 -6.58 13.34
CA GLU A 206 -5.26 -5.46 13.99
C GLU A 206 -4.22 -4.81 13.06
N GLN A 207 -3.53 -5.64 12.29
CA GLN A 207 -2.52 -5.19 11.34
C GLN A 207 -3.14 -4.40 10.18
N TYR A 208 -4.29 -4.82 9.63
CA TYR A 208 -5.00 -4.05 8.60
C TYR A 208 -5.51 -2.71 9.14
N GLN A 209 -6.00 -2.65 10.37
CA GLN A 209 -6.36 -1.37 11.03
C GLN A 209 -5.13 -0.47 11.24
N CYS A 210 -3.97 -1.04 11.57
CA CYS A 210 -2.71 -0.31 11.64
C CYS A 210 -2.31 0.27 10.27
N TYR A 211 -2.41 -0.55 9.21
CA TYR A 211 -2.11 -0.15 7.83
C TYR A 211 -3.03 0.96 7.34
N ALA A 212 -4.33 0.86 7.60
CA ALA A 212 -5.32 1.88 7.25
C ALA A 212 -4.95 3.23 7.84
N ARG A 213 -4.69 3.30 9.16
CA ARG A 213 -4.27 4.52 9.84
C ARG A 213 -2.97 5.06 9.26
N LYS A 214 -1.98 4.20 9.06
CA LYS A 214 -0.68 4.63 8.55
C LYS A 214 -0.76 5.19 7.14
N LEU A 215 -1.56 4.59 6.26
CA LEU A 215 -1.72 5.07 4.90
C LEU A 215 -2.38 6.45 4.88
N CYS A 216 -3.44 6.68 5.67
CA CYS A 216 -4.04 8.00 5.81
C CYS A 216 -3.03 9.05 6.31
N ASN A 217 -2.25 8.73 7.35
CA ASN A 217 -1.24 9.65 7.88
C ASN A 217 -0.16 10.01 6.86
N LEU A 218 0.21 9.08 5.97
CA LEU A 218 1.18 9.35 4.91
C LEU A 218 0.59 10.24 3.82
N VAL A 219 -0.69 10.07 3.48
CA VAL A 219 -1.40 10.96 2.57
C VAL A 219 -1.54 12.37 3.17
N GLU A 220 -1.88 12.49 4.45
CA GLU A 220 -1.98 13.78 5.15
C GLU A 220 -0.66 14.55 5.20
N ALA A 221 0.46 13.83 5.29
CA ALA A 221 1.79 14.42 5.36
C ALA A 221 2.42 14.77 4.00
N SER A 222 1.71 14.48 2.89
CA SER A 222 2.18 14.70 1.51
C SER A 222 1.66 16.01 0.93
#